data_AF-A0A150Q9H7-F1
#
_entry.id   AF-A0A150Q9H7-F1
#
_cell.length_a   1.000
_cell.length_b   1.000
_cell.length_c   1.000
_cell.angle_alpha   90.00
_cell.angle_beta   90.00
_cell.angle_gamma   90.00
#
_symmetry.space_group_name_H-M   'P 1'
#
loop_
_entity.id
_entity.type
_entity.pdbx_description
1 polymer ?
#
loop_
_entity_poly.entity_id
_entity_poly.type
_entity_poly.pdbx_seq_one_letter_code
_entity_poly.pdbx_strand_id
1 'polypeptide(L)'
;MSADHGEPSLDRGLTAIAGALDDDDPLAPIALDSIGYGVAGLDAIVVFHLSDARVHAVFVREGAPLSPADVAAGLRDAYLGSQLAAQRLVPEREAQARSGRGRGARASSKPPGSQGRADELPDPVVTLELSGRTVLLRRVRACVVASLFDGTMPLGMARLVAQRLAATLAPELPLEEPPEEMLSDPPGLFEDPLSADTVDDLVRGVARSAPPRGSSSSIPSRRSSGAPPPVEPPSAEVARTERLLALLESRAPEPHVARLRLALRAGLTPLALEHPDELGAEAVVLIETAAADILGLERAALRRLL
;
A
#
# COMPACT_ATOMS: atom_id res chain seq x y z
N MET A 1 33.26 -59.21 -7.58
CA MET A 1 32.33 -58.24 -8.19
C MET A 1 32.16 -57.11 -7.18
N SER A 2 33.11 -56.18 -7.16
CA SER A 2 33.13 -55.05 -6.24
C SER A 2 32.42 -53.89 -6.93
N ALA A 3 31.29 -53.46 -6.36
CA ALA A 3 30.55 -52.30 -6.83
C ALA A 3 31.28 -51.04 -6.33
N ASP A 4 31.83 -50.32 -7.29
CA ASP A 4 32.48 -49.03 -7.16
C ASP A 4 31.42 -47.99 -6.77
N HIS A 5 31.48 -47.49 -5.53
CA HIS A 5 30.65 -46.38 -5.08
C HIS A 5 31.39 -45.08 -5.40
N GLY A 6 31.12 -44.54 -6.59
CA GLY A 6 31.50 -43.18 -6.95
C GLY A 6 30.73 -42.17 -6.10
N GLU A 7 31.43 -41.55 -5.16
CA GLU A 7 30.94 -40.33 -4.51
C GLU A 7 30.92 -39.19 -5.54
N PRO A 8 29.78 -38.48 -5.72
CA PRO A 8 29.77 -37.24 -6.47
C PRO A 8 30.50 -36.17 -5.65
N SER A 9 31.71 -35.83 -6.06
CA SER A 9 32.43 -34.64 -5.63
C SER A 9 31.59 -33.41 -5.98
N LEU A 10 30.77 -32.95 -5.04
CA LEU A 10 30.16 -31.63 -5.05
C LEU A 10 31.26 -30.61 -4.75
N ASP A 11 32.07 -30.37 -5.77
CA ASP A 11 32.99 -29.24 -5.90
C ASP A 11 32.14 -27.99 -6.15
N ARG A 12 31.26 -27.66 -5.19
CA ARG A 12 30.53 -26.41 -5.16
C ARG A 12 31.49 -25.41 -4.54
N GLY A 13 32.30 -24.82 -5.41
CA GLY A 13 33.10 -23.64 -5.11
C GLY A 13 32.22 -22.53 -4.56
N LEU A 14 32.01 -22.57 -3.24
CA LEU A 14 31.76 -21.39 -2.43
C LEU A 14 33.03 -20.57 -2.53
N THR A 15 33.10 -19.76 -3.58
CA THR A 15 33.84 -18.51 -3.58
C THR A 15 33.20 -17.66 -2.49
N ALA A 16 33.57 -17.95 -1.24
CA ALA A 16 33.63 -16.93 -0.22
C ALA A 16 34.63 -15.92 -0.74
N ILE A 17 34.15 -14.97 -1.53
CA ILE A 17 34.80 -13.70 -1.80
C ILE A 17 34.72 -12.93 -0.48
N ALA A 18 35.40 -13.44 0.54
CA ALA A 18 36.06 -12.61 1.53
C ALA A 18 37.34 -12.12 0.84
N GLY A 19 37.16 -11.42 -0.29
CA GLY A 19 38.19 -10.53 -0.77
C GLY A 19 38.40 -9.55 0.37
N ALA A 20 39.65 -9.40 0.78
CA ALA A 20 40.06 -8.18 1.45
C ALA A 20 39.65 -7.07 0.49
N LEU A 21 38.47 -6.50 0.71
CA LEU A 21 38.01 -5.31 0.03
C LEU A 21 39.10 -4.30 0.35
N ASP A 22 39.71 -3.73 -0.69
CA ASP A 22 40.49 -2.52 -0.51
C ASP A 22 39.53 -1.53 0.17
N ASP A 23 39.68 -1.36 1.50
CA ASP A 23 38.85 -0.52 2.37
C ASP A 23 38.83 0.97 1.91
N ASP A 24 39.64 1.29 0.90
CA ASP A 24 39.82 2.62 0.34
C ASP A 24 38.98 2.90 -0.92
N ASP A 25 38.07 2.02 -1.37
CA ASP A 25 37.08 2.43 -2.39
C ASP A 25 35.96 3.24 -1.71
N PRO A 26 35.93 4.59 -1.85
CA PRO A 26 34.90 5.42 -1.23
C PRO A 26 33.50 5.14 -1.83
N LEU A 27 33.41 4.31 -2.87
CA LEU A 27 32.17 3.93 -3.51
C LEU A 27 31.61 2.60 -3.03
N ALA A 28 32.35 1.85 -2.21
CA ALA A 28 31.91 0.58 -1.67
C ALA A 28 30.65 0.76 -0.79
N PRO A 29 29.61 -0.10 -0.93
CA PRO A 29 28.43 -0.02 -0.09
C PRO A 29 28.76 -0.26 1.40
N ILE A 30 28.15 0.54 2.29
CA ILE A 30 28.26 0.36 3.73
C ILE A 30 27.62 -0.98 4.12
N ALA A 31 28.40 -1.83 4.80
CA ALA A 31 27.91 -3.11 5.32
C ALA A 31 26.95 -2.89 6.50
N LEU A 32 25.77 -3.49 6.45
CA LEU A 32 24.72 -3.34 7.47
C LEU A 32 24.54 -4.61 8.35
N ASP A 33 25.55 -5.47 8.42
CA ASP A 33 25.48 -6.73 9.17
C ASP A 33 25.08 -6.55 10.64
N SER A 34 25.63 -5.53 11.32
CA SER A 34 25.31 -5.24 12.72
C SER A 34 23.85 -4.85 12.95
N ILE A 35 23.16 -4.37 11.92
CA ILE A 35 21.75 -3.94 11.98
C ILE A 35 20.82 -5.06 11.52
N GLY A 36 21.20 -5.78 10.46
CA GLY A 36 20.39 -6.86 9.90
C GLY A 36 20.46 -8.16 10.70
N TYR A 37 21.60 -8.44 11.33
CA TYR A 37 21.81 -9.68 12.07
C TYR A 37 20.92 -9.74 13.32
N GLY A 38 20.16 -10.82 13.45
CA GLY A 38 19.21 -11.03 14.57
C GLY A 38 17.78 -10.57 14.28
N VAL A 39 17.51 -9.96 13.13
CA VAL A 39 16.14 -9.66 12.71
C VAL A 39 15.51 -10.91 12.09
N ALA A 40 14.58 -11.53 12.82
CA ALA A 40 13.86 -12.71 12.34
C ALA A 40 13.07 -12.39 11.07
N GLY A 41 13.18 -13.27 10.07
CA GLY A 41 12.50 -13.15 8.77
C GLY A 41 13.04 -12.09 7.81
N LEU A 42 14.09 -11.35 8.15
CA LEU A 42 14.72 -10.35 7.27
C LEU A 42 15.71 -11.03 6.30
N ASP A 43 15.39 -11.03 5.00
CA ASP A 43 16.24 -11.56 3.94
C ASP A 43 17.32 -10.56 3.51
N ALA A 44 16.99 -9.28 3.40
CA ALA A 44 17.94 -8.24 2.98
C ALA A 44 17.50 -6.82 3.38
N ILE A 45 18.48 -5.93 3.51
CA ILE A 45 18.32 -4.47 3.52
C ILE A 45 19.14 -3.93 2.35
N VAL A 46 18.52 -3.17 1.46
CA VAL A 46 19.21 -2.50 0.36
C VAL A 46 18.86 -1.02 0.43
N VAL A 47 19.87 -0.19 0.65
CA VAL A 47 19.73 1.27 0.57
C VAL A 47 20.31 1.71 -0.75
N PHE A 48 19.51 2.37 -1.58
CA PHE A 48 19.95 2.83 -2.89
C PHE A 48 19.49 4.26 -3.17
N HIS A 49 20.23 4.94 -4.02
CA HIS A 49 19.92 6.31 -4.43
C HIS A 49 18.82 6.32 -5.50
N LEU A 50 17.87 7.25 -5.38
CA LEU A 50 16.69 7.27 -6.22
C LEU A 50 16.99 7.73 -7.67
N SER A 51 18.09 8.45 -7.90
CA SER A 51 18.45 8.96 -9.23
C SER A 51 19.06 7.92 -10.17
N ASP A 52 19.82 6.96 -9.64
CA ASP A 52 20.69 6.09 -10.45
C ASP A 52 20.71 4.63 -9.97
N ALA A 53 19.90 4.28 -8.96
CA ALA A 53 19.86 2.96 -8.31
C ALA A 53 21.19 2.52 -7.67
N ARG A 54 22.14 3.44 -7.46
CA ARG A 54 23.41 3.09 -6.84
C ARG A 54 23.18 2.63 -5.40
N VAL A 55 23.72 1.46 -5.06
CA VAL A 55 23.64 0.89 -3.72
C VAL A 55 24.61 1.66 -2.80
N HIS A 56 24.06 2.24 -1.74
CA HIS A 56 24.80 3.00 -0.73
C HIS A 56 25.13 2.15 0.50
N ALA A 57 24.19 1.29 0.92
CA ALA A 57 24.37 0.39 2.05
C ALA A 57 23.62 -0.91 1.82
N VAL A 58 24.15 -2.02 2.33
CA VAL A 58 23.60 -3.34 2.05
C VAL A 58 23.79 -4.32 3.20
N PHE A 59 22.77 -5.14 3.41
CA PHE A 59 22.84 -6.40 4.15
C PHE A 59 22.08 -7.45 3.35
N VAL A 60 22.67 -8.63 3.16
CA VAL A 60 22.02 -9.77 2.53
C VAL A 60 22.25 -10.98 3.41
N ARG A 61 21.17 -11.64 3.82
CA ARG A 61 21.24 -12.88 4.59
C ARG A 61 22.00 -13.93 3.79
N GLU A 62 22.88 -14.67 4.47
CA GLU A 62 23.61 -15.78 3.86
C GLU A 62 22.65 -16.78 3.19
N GLY A 63 22.96 -17.13 1.93
CA GLY A 63 22.15 -18.03 1.12
C GLY A 63 20.95 -17.40 0.41
N ALA A 64 20.64 -16.11 0.63
CA ALA A 64 19.62 -15.42 -0.14
C ALA A 64 20.10 -15.21 -1.60
N PRO A 65 19.36 -15.68 -2.61
CA PRO A 65 19.74 -15.53 -4.02
C PRO A 65 19.37 -14.13 -4.54
N LEU A 66 20.01 -13.10 -3.97
CA LEU A 66 19.72 -11.70 -4.26
C LEU A 66 21.00 -11.00 -4.72
N SER A 67 20.93 -10.37 -5.90
CA SER A 67 21.93 -9.42 -6.38
C SER A 67 21.51 -8.02 -5.95
N PRO A 68 22.24 -7.34 -5.05
CA PRO A 68 21.84 -6.03 -4.53
C PRO A 68 21.64 -4.97 -5.62
N ALA A 69 22.48 -4.99 -6.67
CA ALA A 69 22.40 -4.05 -7.79
C ALA A 69 21.13 -4.26 -8.63
N ASP A 70 20.82 -5.52 -8.97
CA ASP A 70 19.61 -5.84 -9.74
C ASP A 70 18.34 -5.54 -8.93
N VAL A 71 18.37 -5.82 -7.62
CA VAL A 71 17.29 -5.50 -6.69
C VAL A 71 17.09 -3.98 -6.59
N ALA A 72 18.16 -3.19 -6.45
CA ALA A 72 18.08 -1.74 -6.38
C ALA A 72 17.49 -1.14 -7.66
N ALA A 73 17.94 -1.60 -8.84
CA ALA A 73 17.42 -1.13 -10.13
C ALA A 73 15.91 -1.41 -10.26
N GLY A 74 15.48 -2.65 -10.02
CA GLY A 74 14.06 -3.01 -10.13
C GLY A 74 13.16 -2.31 -9.10
N LEU A 75 13.62 -2.16 -7.85
CA LEU A 75 12.85 -1.51 -6.79
C LEU A 75 12.81 0.01 -6.95
N ARG A 76 13.84 0.63 -7.53
CA ARG A 76 13.82 2.05 -7.90
C ARG A 76 12.68 2.36 -8.87
N ASP A 77 12.57 1.59 -9.95
CA ASP A 77 11.55 1.82 -10.97
C ASP A 77 10.14 1.63 -10.40
N ALA A 78 9.94 0.61 -9.56
CA ALA A 78 8.69 0.39 -8.84
C ALA A 78 8.34 1.55 -7.89
N TYR A 79 9.34 2.11 -7.20
CA TYR A 79 9.16 3.25 -6.30
C TYR A 79 8.79 4.53 -7.06
N LEU A 80 9.49 4.83 -8.16
CA LEU A 80 9.21 5.99 -9.02
C LEU A 80 7.80 5.90 -9.62
N GLY A 81 7.40 4.72 -10.12
CA GLY A 81 6.03 4.50 -10.60
C GLY A 81 4.98 4.75 -9.51
N SER A 82 5.28 4.34 -8.27
CA SER A 82 4.40 4.56 -7.12
C SER A 82 4.33 6.04 -6.71
N GLN A 83 5.45 6.78 -6.79
CA GLN A 83 5.47 8.22 -6.57
C GLN A 83 4.60 8.97 -7.58
N LEU A 84 4.75 8.65 -8.87
CA LEU A 84 3.93 9.25 -9.93
C LEU A 84 2.44 8.95 -9.74
N ALA A 85 2.10 7.72 -9.35
CA ALA A 85 0.72 7.37 -9.01
C ALA A 85 0.21 8.15 -7.80
N ALA A 86 1.03 8.29 -6.74
CA ALA A 86 0.68 9.04 -5.54
C ALA A 86 0.43 10.52 -5.84
N GLN A 87 1.25 11.15 -6.69
CA GLN A 87 1.04 12.54 -7.12
C GLN A 87 -0.33 12.76 -7.76
N ARG A 88 -0.77 11.82 -8.60
CA ARG A 88 -2.10 11.88 -9.24
C ARG A 88 -3.25 11.68 -8.25
N LEU A 89 -3.00 10.96 -7.17
CA LEU A 89 -4.01 10.65 -6.15
C LEU A 89 -4.16 11.73 -5.09
N VAL A 90 -3.11 12.52 -4.82
CA VAL A 90 -3.19 13.70 -3.96
C VAL A 90 -3.85 14.80 -4.79
N PRO A 91 -5.17 15.03 -4.64
CA PRO A 91 -5.85 16.02 -5.46
C PRO A 91 -5.27 17.39 -5.12
N GLU A 92 -5.27 18.31 -6.08
CA GLU A 92 -4.85 19.72 -6.01
C GLU A 92 -5.58 20.59 -4.95
N ARG A 93 -5.99 20.02 -3.80
CA ARG A 93 -6.60 20.72 -2.66
C ARG A 93 -5.76 21.89 -2.17
N GLU A 94 -4.45 21.89 -2.42
CA GLU A 94 -3.59 23.04 -2.12
C GLU A 94 -3.58 24.14 -3.19
N ALA A 95 -3.82 23.83 -4.46
CA ALA A 95 -3.88 24.85 -5.52
C ALA A 95 -5.14 25.71 -5.38
N GLN A 96 -6.26 25.10 -4.96
CA GLN A 96 -7.53 25.80 -4.80
C GLN A 96 -7.63 26.65 -3.53
N ALA A 97 -6.82 26.34 -2.50
CA ALA A 97 -6.69 27.20 -1.32
C ALA A 97 -5.91 28.51 -1.60
N ARG A 98 -5.06 28.53 -2.64
CA ARG A 98 -4.24 29.70 -3.00
C ARG A 98 -4.91 30.63 -4.02
N SER A 99 -5.86 30.15 -4.83
CA SER A 99 -6.56 30.98 -5.83
C SER A 99 -7.73 31.82 -5.27
N GLY A 100 -8.13 31.59 -4.01
CA GLY A 100 -9.27 32.28 -3.38
C GLY A 100 -9.02 33.67 -2.79
N ARG A 101 -7.77 34.15 -2.67
CA ARG A 101 -7.50 35.52 -2.17
C ARG A 101 -7.49 36.52 -3.31
N GLY A 102 -8.71 36.88 -3.72
CA GLY A 102 -8.97 38.07 -4.51
C GLY A 102 -8.30 39.32 -3.92
N ARG A 103 -7.50 39.96 -4.77
CA ARG A 103 -7.68 41.35 -5.19
C ARG A 103 -7.67 42.40 -4.07
N GLY A 104 -6.49 42.69 -3.56
CA GLY A 104 -6.23 43.85 -2.71
C GLY A 104 -4.79 44.34 -2.84
N ALA A 105 -4.59 45.33 -3.71
CA ALA A 105 -3.37 46.06 -4.02
C ALA A 105 -2.37 46.27 -2.86
N ARG A 106 -1.09 46.02 -3.13
CA ARG A 106 -0.01 47.05 -3.15
C ARG A 106 1.32 46.41 -3.56
N ALA A 107 1.92 46.99 -4.60
CA ALA A 107 3.22 46.63 -5.13
C ALA A 107 4.30 46.80 -4.05
N SER A 108 4.82 45.67 -3.56
CA SER A 108 6.05 45.61 -2.79
C SER A 108 7.09 44.90 -3.65
N SER A 109 8.00 45.68 -4.22
CA SER A 109 9.14 45.25 -5.04
C SER A 109 10.22 44.56 -4.20
N LYS A 110 9.86 43.45 -3.55
CA LYS A 110 10.84 42.54 -2.96
C LYS A 110 11.13 41.46 -4.01
N PRO A 111 12.38 41.30 -4.47
CA PRO A 111 12.69 40.26 -5.44
C PRO A 111 12.33 38.92 -4.80
N PRO A 112 11.55 38.07 -5.50
CA PRO A 112 11.17 36.77 -4.97
C PRO A 112 12.45 35.95 -4.88
N GLY A 113 12.99 35.83 -3.66
CA GLY A 113 13.98 34.80 -3.36
C GLY A 113 13.32 33.46 -3.69
N SER A 114 13.82 32.83 -4.74
CA SER A 114 13.44 31.52 -5.28
C SER A 114 13.80 30.39 -4.32
N GLN A 115 13.42 30.52 -3.04
CA GLN A 115 13.13 29.37 -2.19
C GLN A 115 11.74 28.92 -2.63
N GLY A 116 11.64 28.28 -3.79
CA GLY A 116 12.22 26.95 -3.94
C GLY A 116 11.39 25.97 -3.11
N ARG A 117 10.09 26.23 -3.00
CA ARG A 117 9.07 25.23 -2.73
C ARG A 117 8.98 24.34 -3.98
N ALA A 118 10.11 23.69 -4.31
CA ALA A 118 10.07 22.50 -5.14
C ALA A 118 9.08 21.61 -4.42
N ASP A 119 7.94 21.36 -5.08
CA ASP A 119 6.86 20.58 -4.51
C ASP A 119 7.50 19.30 -3.97
N GLU A 120 7.43 19.15 -2.65
CA GLU A 120 7.97 18.01 -1.94
C GLU A 120 7.21 16.80 -2.49
N LEU A 121 7.82 16.12 -3.47
CA LEU A 121 7.23 14.98 -4.15
C LEU A 121 6.70 14.04 -3.05
N PRO A 122 5.48 13.51 -3.19
CA PRO A 122 4.93 12.64 -2.16
C PRO A 122 5.91 11.50 -1.89
N ASP A 123 6.06 11.16 -0.61
CA ASP A 123 6.93 10.09 -0.14
C ASP A 123 6.08 8.88 0.26
N PRO A 124 5.50 8.14 -0.71
CA PRO A 124 4.70 6.99 -0.39
C PRO A 124 5.55 5.93 0.30
N VAL A 125 4.95 5.24 1.26
CA VAL A 125 5.47 3.96 1.76
C VAL A 125 4.90 2.87 0.86
N VAL A 126 5.76 2.18 0.13
CA VAL A 126 5.34 1.14 -0.83
C VAL A 126 5.52 -0.23 -0.18
N THR A 127 4.49 -1.07 -0.28
CA THR A 127 4.53 -2.49 0.12
C THR A 127 4.30 -3.34 -1.11
N LEU A 128 5.19 -4.28 -1.41
CA LEU A 128 5.05 -5.27 -2.47
C LEU A 128 4.97 -6.65 -1.84
N GLU A 129 3.87 -7.37 -2.08
CA GLU A 129 3.69 -8.75 -1.63
C GLU A 129 3.93 -9.69 -2.80
N LEU A 130 4.90 -10.59 -2.65
CA LEU A 130 5.23 -11.64 -3.60
C LEU A 130 4.92 -13.00 -2.97
N SER A 131 4.83 -14.03 -3.80
CA SER A 131 4.68 -15.42 -3.36
C SER A 131 5.84 -15.83 -2.44
N GLY A 132 5.68 -15.68 -1.14
CA GLY A 132 6.67 -16.02 -0.13
C GLY A 132 7.67 -14.91 0.24
N ARG A 133 7.45 -13.65 -0.15
CA ARG A 133 8.26 -12.50 0.29
C ARG A 133 7.43 -11.22 0.41
N THR A 134 7.85 -10.36 1.33
CA THR A 134 7.31 -8.99 1.45
C THR A 134 8.44 -7.99 1.29
N VAL A 135 8.26 -6.99 0.43
CA VAL A 135 9.21 -5.88 0.26
C VAL A 135 8.57 -4.59 0.73
N LEU A 136 9.27 -3.85 1.57
CA LEU A 136 8.87 -2.52 2.01
C LEU A 136 9.88 -1.50 1.54
N LEU A 137 9.39 -0.47 0.85
CA LEU A 137 10.19 0.65 0.37
C LEU A 137 9.79 1.91 1.11
N ARG A 138 10.78 2.59 1.67
CA ARG A 138 10.59 3.88 2.33
C ARG A 138 11.68 4.85 1.89
N ARG A 139 11.27 6.00 1.35
CA ARG A 139 12.20 7.07 1.04
C ARG A 139 12.69 7.73 2.32
N VAL A 140 13.99 8.02 2.32
CA VAL A 140 14.69 8.80 3.32
C VAL A 140 15.60 9.76 2.54
N ARG A 141 15.14 11.01 2.37
CA ARG A 141 15.79 12.04 1.54
C ARG A 141 15.95 11.59 0.08
N ALA A 142 17.16 11.56 -0.47
CA ALA A 142 17.45 11.13 -1.84
C ALA A 142 17.57 9.60 -1.98
N CYS A 143 17.58 8.86 -0.87
CA CYS A 143 17.71 7.41 -0.87
C CYS A 143 16.38 6.72 -0.59
N VAL A 144 16.29 5.45 -0.99
CA VAL A 144 15.22 4.53 -0.60
C VAL A 144 15.81 3.39 0.20
N VAL A 145 15.21 3.12 1.36
CA VAL A 145 15.51 1.94 2.18
C VAL A 145 14.52 0.85 1.78
N ALA A 146 15.03 -0.19 1.14
CA ALA A 146 14.28 -1.41 0.85
C ALA A 146 14.56 -2.47 1.93
N SER A 147 13.50 -2.96 2.57
CA SER A 147 13.56 -4.08 3.51
C SER A 147 12.81 -5.27 2.92
N LEU A 148 13.51 -6.38 2.74
CA LEU A 148 12.98 -7.61 2.17
C LEU A 148 12.82 -8.64 3.28
N PHE A 149 11.63 -9.17 3.42
CA PHE A 149 11.28 -10.18 4.42
C PHE A 149 10.78 -11.44 3.75
N ASP A 150 11.03 -12.59 4.38
CA ASP A 150 10.40 -13.84 4.00
C ASP A 150 8.87 -13.81 4.22
N GLY A 151 8.16 -14.74 3.59
CA GLY A 151 6.71 -14.84 3.68
C GLY A 151 6.18 -15.36 5.01
N THR A 152 7.07 -15.73 5.94
CA THR A 152 6.68 -16.19 7.29
C THR A 152 6.49 -15.02 8.24
N MET A 153 7.11 -13.87 7.95
CA MET A 153 6.98 -12.67 8.78
C MET A 153 5.61 -12.00 8.59
N PRO A 154 4.82 -11.80 9.67
CA PRO A 154 3.56 -11.08 9.57
C PRO A 154 3.76 -9.64 9.08
N LEU A 155 2.94 -9.19 8.13
CA LEU A 155 3.07 -7.87 7.50
C LEU A 155 3.15 -6.71 8.51
N GLY A 156 2.38 -6.77 9.60
CA GLY A 156 2.42 -5.76 10.66
C GLY A 156 3.79 -5.67 11.33
N MET A 157 4.44 -6.81 11.58
CA MET A 157 5.79 -6.87 12.14
C MET A 157 6.83 -6.40 11.11
N ALA A 158 6.71 -6.83 9.85
CA ALA A 158 7.59 -6.39 8.77
C ALA A 158 7.57 -4.86 8.61
N ARG A 159 6.38 -4.24 8.65
CA ARG A 159 6.20 -2.78 8.63
C ARG A 159 6.87 -2.08 9.81
N LEU A 160 6.64 -2.59 11.02
CA LEU A 160 7.22 -2.03 12.24
C LEU A 160 8.75 -2.10 12.23
N VAL A 161 9.31 -3.23 11.78
CA VAL A 161 10.76 -3.42 11.65
C VAL A 161 11.34 -2.52 10.56
N ALA A 162 10.76 -2.50 9.36
CA ALA A 162 11.19 -1.62 8.26
C ALA A 162 11.18 -0.14 8.67
N GLN A 163 10.15 0.30 9.41
CA GLN A 163 10.08 1.67 9.95
C GLN A 163 11.23 1.97 10.92
N ARG A 164 11.56 1.03 11.81
CA ARG A 164 12.68 1.19 12.75
C ARG A 164 14.01 1.22 12.02
N LEU A 165 14.23 0.30 11.08
CA LEU A 165 15.44 0.25 10.24
C LEU A 165 15.65 1.57 9.48
N ALA A 166 14.62 2.08 8.83
CA ALA A 166 14.70 3.36 8.12
C ALA A 166 15.02 4.54 9.07
N ALA A 167 14.44 4.56 10.27
CA ALA A 167 14.71 5.59 11.27
C ALA A 167 16.15 5.50 11.80
N THR A 168 16.66 4.29 12.03
CA THR A 168 18.05 4.04 12.46
C THR A 168 19.06 4.43 11.38
N LEU A 169 18.75 4.19 10.10
CA LEU A 169 19.64 4.50 8.98
C LEU A 169 19.61 5.99 8.61
N ALA A 170 18.50 6.69 8.82
CA ALA A 170 18.33 8.09 8.43
C ALA A 170 19.49 9.06 8.77
N PRO A 171 20.13 9.01 9.96
CA PRO A 171 21.27 9.87 10.26
C PRO A 171 22.54 9.51 9.46
N GLU A 172 22.72 8.25 9.07
CA GLU A 172 23.90 7.76 8.35
C GLU A 172 23.82 8.00 6.84
N LEU A 173 22.61 8.27 6.32
CA LEU A 173 22.42 8.47 4.88
C LEU A 173 22.92 9.85 4.42
N PRO A 174 23.40 9.95 3.17
CA PRO A 174 23.90 11.20 2.62
C PRO A 174 22.88 12.33 2.80
N LEU A 175 23.39 13.49 3.20
CA LEU A 175 22.61 14.72 3.29
C LEU A 175 22.48 15.40 1.92
N GLU A 176 23.02 14.81 0.84
CA GLU A 176 22.97 15.38 -0.50
C GLU A 176 21.56 15.86 -0.80
N GLU A 177 21.43 17.19 -0.92
CA GLU A 177 20.22 17.82 -1.41
C GLU A 177 20.02 17.30 -2.83
N PRO A 178 18.83 16.76 -3.16
CA PRO A 178 18.59 16.25 -4.50
C PRO A 178 18.91 17.37 -5.48
N PRO A 179 19.76 17.12 -6.50
CA PRO A 179 20.14 18.16 -7.44
C PRO A 179 18.87 18.80 -8.00
N GLU A 180 18.77 20.13 -7.92
CA GLU A 180 17.58 20.91 -8.33
C GLU A 180 17.13 20.56 -9.76
N GLU A 181 18.04 20.04 -10.59
CA GLU A 181 17.80 19.55 -11.94
C GLU A 181 16.82 18.36 -12.02
N MET A 182 16.71 17.51 -11.00
CA MET A 182 15.75 16.39 -10.97
C MET A 182 14.33 16.81 -10.55
N LEU A 183 14.19 17.97 -9.93
CA LEU A 183 12.91 18.56 -9.52
C LEU A 183 12.31 19.46 -10.61
N SER A 184 13.11 19.75 -11.64
CA SER A 184 12.62 20.40 -12.85
C SER A 184 11.99 19.33 -13.73
N ASP A 185 10.70 19.45 -14.02
CA ASP A 185 10.02 18.60 -15.01
C ASP A 185 10.91 18.50 -16.26
N PRO A 186 11.29 17.30 -16.73
CA PRO A 186 12.09 17.19 -17.93
C PRO A 186 11.30 17.82 -19.09
N PRO A 187 11.77 18.95 -19.66
CA PRO A 187 11.04 19.58 -20.74
C PRO A 187 11.02 18.62 -21.93
N GLY A 188 9.85 18.07 -22.25
CA GLY A 188 9.63 17.30 -23.47
C GLY A 188 9.51 15.77 -23.35
N LEU A 189 9.51 15.16 -22.15
CA LEU A 189 9.26 13.71 -22.01
C LEU A 189 7.78 13.33 -21.79
N PHE A 190 6.91 14.31 -21.53
CA PHE A 190 5.48 14.08 -21.27
C PHE A 190 4.54 15.04 -22.04
N GLU A 191 5.02 15.74 -23.08
CA GLU A 191 4.17 16.63 -23.88
C GLU A 191 3.17 15.89 -24.79
N ASP A 192 3.32 14.58 -24.97
CA ASP A 192 2.21 13.76 -25.41
C ASP A 192 1.44 13.33 -24.15
N PRO A 193 0.37 14.03 -23.75
CA PRO A 193 -0.52 13.51 -22.73
C PRO A 193 -0.90 12.10 -23.19
N LEU A 194 -0.60 11.08 -22.38
CA LEU A 194 -1.21 9.78 -22.53
C LEU A 194 -2.70 10.06 -22.68
N SER A 195 -3.21 9.91 -23.91
CA SER A 195 -4.58 10.26 -24.23
C SER A 195 -5.46 9.61 -23.16
N ALA A 196 -6.45 10.34 -22.65
CA ALA A 196 -7.42 9.78 -21.73
C ALA A 196 -7.98 8.45 -22.29
N ASP A 197 -8.02 8.29 -23.62
CA ASP A 197 -8.42 7.08 -24.33
C ASP A 197 -7.53 5.85 -24.03
N THR A 198 -6.20 5.99 -23.92
CA THR A 198 -5.30 4.84 -23.67
C THR A 198 -5.43 4.33 -22.23
N VAL A 199 -5.69 5.22 -21.29
CA VAL A 199 -5.94 4.85 -19.89
C VAL A 199 -7.34 4.23 -19.75
N ASP A 200 -8.34 4.77 -20.45
CA ASP A 200 -9.71 4.26 -20.44
C ASP A 200 -9.81 2.88 -21.11
N ASP A 201 -8.99 2.58 -22.12
CA ASP A 201 -8.86 1.24 -22.72
C ASP A 201 -8.20 0.23 -21.77
N LEU A 202 -7.21 0.64 -20.98
CA LEU A 202 -6.57 -0.23 -19.98
C LEU A 202 -7.54 -0.57 -18.83
N VAL A 203 -8.29 0.43 -18.35
CA VAL A 203 -9.30 0.28 -17.30
C VAL A 203 -10.51 -0.54 -17.81
N ARG A 204 -10.98 -0.28 -19.04
CA ARG A 204 -12.03 -1.08 -19.69
C ARG A 204 -11.59 -2.50 -20.00
N GLY A 205 -10.30 -2.74 -20.26
CA GLY A 205 -9.74 -4.08 -20.47
C GLY A 205 -9.89 -4.96 -19.23
N VAL A 206 -9.75 -4.39 -18.04
CA VAL A 206 -9.90 -5.10 -16.75
C VAL A 206 -11.37 -5.29 -16.36
N ALA A 207 -12.26 -4.37 -16.75
CA ALA A 207 -13.68 -4.42 -16.39
C ALA A 207 -14.55 -5.39 -17.24
N ARG A 208 -14.02 -5.97 -18.34
CA ARG A 208 -14.79 -6.83 -19.26
C ARG A 208 -15.04 -8.27 -18.79
N SER A 209 -14.67 -8.65 -17.56
CA SER A 209 -14.97 -9.97 -17.00
C SER A 209 -16.24 -10.05 -16.15
N ALA A 210 -17.08 -9.00 -16.11
CA ALA A 210 -18.36 -9.03 -15.41
C ALA A 210 -19.55 -9.13 -16.39
N PRO A 211 -20.50 -10.06 -16.21
CA PRO A 211 -21.67 -10.17 -17.08
C PRO A 211 -22.64 -9.00 -16.87
N PRO A 212 -23.36 -8.54 -17.92
CA PRO A 212 -24.19 -7.35 -17.87
C PRO A 212 -25.48 -7.59 -17.07
N ARG A 213 -25.69 -6.78 -16.02
CA ARG A 213 -27.00 -6.65 -15.36
C ARG A 213 -27.83 -5.60 -16.09
N GLY A 214 -28.99 -6.03 -16.60
CA GLY A 214 -29.93 -5.19 -17.34
C GLY A 214 -30.46 -4.04 -16.50
N SER A 215 -30.37 -2.83 -17.05
CA SER A 215 -31.02 -1.63 -16.53
C SER A 215 -32.32 -1.39 -17.27
N SER A 216 -33.43 -1.44 -16.54
CA SER A 216 -34.73 -0.92 -16.98
C SER A 216 -35.46 -0.37 -15.77
N SER A 217 -35.66 0.95 -15.71
CA SER A 217 -36.95 1.57 -15.40
C SER A 217 -36.77 3.07 -15.16
N SER A 218 -37.45 3.85 -15.99
CA SER A 218 -37.69 5.27 -15.88
C SER A 218 -38.78 5.55 -14.84
N ILE A 219 -38.59 6.57 -13.98
CA ILE A 219 -39.69 7.14 -13.19
C ILE A 219 -39.63 8.68 -13.24
N PRO A 220 -40.77 9.35 -13.50
CA PRO A 220 -40.84 10.80 -13.65
C PRO A 220 -40.91 11.54 -12.31
N SER A 221 -40.34 12.75 -12.31
CA SER A 221 -40.45 13.74 -11.25
C SER A 221 -41.89 14.26 -11.10
N ARG A 222 -42.47 14.12 -9.92
CA ARG A 222 -43.59 14.95 -9.45
C ARG A 222 -43.25 15.55 -8.09
N ARG A 223 -43.16 16.88 -8.05
CA ARG A 223 -43.09 17.69 -6.83
C ARG A 223 -44.43 17.58 -6.09
N SER A 224 -44.41 17.07 -4.87
CA SER A 224 -45.52 17.16 -3.93
C SER A 224 -44.99 17.80 -2.64
N SER A 225 -45.38 19.05 -2.42
CA SER A 225 -45.27 19.72 -1.12
C SER A 225 -46.37 19.18 -0.22
N GLY A 226 -46.01 18.32 0.74
CA GLY A 226 -46.94 17.69 1.68
C GLY A 226 -46.26 17.41 3.01
N ALA A 227 -47.03 17.57 4.08
CA ALA A 227 -46.66 17.41 5.49
C ALA A 227 -45.73 16.21 5.78
N PRO A 228 -44.88 16.30 6.85
CA PRO A 228 -43.95 15.23 7.20
C PRO A 228 -44.70 13.90 7.35
N PRO A 229 -44.30 12.85 6.62
CA PRO A 229 -44.96 11.56 6.69
C PRO A 229 -44.82 10.98 8.11
N PRO A 230 -45.83 10.23 8.59
CA PRO A 230 -45.70 9.47 9.82
C PRO A 230 -44.52 8.50 9.68
N VAL A 231 -43.63 8.50 10.68
CA VAL A 231 -42.48 7.58 10.73
C VAL A 231 -43.01 6.15 10.74
N GLU A 232 -42.82 5.44 9.63
CA GLU A 232 -43.18 4.03 9.56
C GLU A 232 -42.29 3.23 10.52
N PRO A 233 -42.85 2.25 11.25
CA PRO A 233 -42.06 1.42 12.13
C PRO A 233 -40.96 0.70 11.32
N PRO A 234 -39.73 0.57 11.86
CA PRO A 234 -38.64 -0.07 11.15
C PRO A 234 -39.04 -1.50 10.76
N SER A 235 -38.69 -1.88 9.52
CA SER A 235 -38.90 -3.24 9.03
C SER A 235 -38.32 -4.26 10.02
N ALA A 236 -39.02 -5.38 10.22
CA ALA A 236 -38.56 -6.47 11.09
C ALA A 236 -37.18 -7.00 10.69
N GLU A 237 -36.79 -6.83 9.43
CA GLU A 237 -35.45 -7.18 8.90
C GLU A 237 -34.37 -6.23 9.41
N VAL A 238 -34.64 -4.91 9.44
CA VAL A 238 -33.72 -3.90 9.96
C VAL A 238 -33.46 -4.14 11.44
N ALA A 239 -34.52 -4.29 12.23
CA ALA A 239 -34.43 -4.58 13.65
C ALA A 239 -33.73 -5.92 13.95
N ARG A 240 -33.73 -6.87 13.00
CA ARG A 240 -32.98 -8.13 13.12
C ARG A 240 -31.50 -7.91 12.85
N THR A 241 -31.15 -7.19 11.78
CA THR A 241 -29.76 -6.87 11.44
C THR A 241 -29.09 -6.06 12.55
N GLU A 242 -29.77 -5.07 13.11
CA GLU A 242 -29.27 -4.27 14.24
C GLU A 242 -28.97 -5.14 15.48
N ARG A 243 -29.90 -6.04 15.85
CA ARG A 243 -29.68 -6.98 16.97
C ARG A 243 -28.49 -7.90 16.72
N LEU A 244 -28.30 -8.34 15.49
CA LEU A 244 -27.20 -9.22 15.10
C LEU A 244 -25.86 -8.49 15.16
N LEU A 245 -25.79 -7.24 14.70
CA LEU A 245 -24.61 -6.38 14.83
C LEU A 245 -24.27 -6.13 16.31
N ALA A 246 -25.27 -5.80 17.14
CA ALA A 246 -25.09 -5.60 18.56
C ALA A 246 -24.59 -6.87 19.27
N LEU A 247 -25.12 -8.06 18.90
CA LEU A 247 -24.66 -9.34 19.43
C LEU A 247 -23.19 -9.59 19.08
N LEU A 248 -22.82 -9.38 17.81
CA LEU A 248 -21.46 -9.56 17.31
C LEU A 248 -20.47 -8.62 18.02
N GLU A 249 -20.82 -7.35 18.21
CA GLU A 249 -20.01 -6.36 18.92
C GLU A 249 -19.83 -6.69 20.41
N SER A 250 -20.86 -7.23 21.06
CA SER A 250 -20.78 -7.60 22.49
C SER A 250 -19.91 -8.85 22.74
N ARG A 251 -19.67 -9.67 21.72
CA ARG A 251 -18.93 -10.93 21.81
C ARG A 251 -17.52 -10.85 21.24
N ALA A 252 -17.25 -9.90 20.35
CA ALA A 252 -15.94 -9.75 19.74
C ALA A 252 -14.97 -8.99 20.67
N PRO A 253 -13.67 -9.39 20.71
CA PRO A 253 -12.66 -8.63 21.47
C PRO A 253 -12.41 -7.24 20.86
N GLU A 254 -12.57 -7.11 19.54
CA GLU A 254 -12.48 -5.83 18.83
C GLU A 254 -13.70 -5.64 17.90
N PRO A 255 -14.65 -4.75 18.24
CA PRO A 255 -15.93 -4.63 17.52
C PRO A 255 -15.74 -4.13 16.07
N HIS A 256 -14.81 -3.20 15.85
CA HIS A 256 -14.53 -2.66 14.51
C HIS A 256 -13.97 -3.72 13.56
N VAL A 257 -13.05 -4.57 14.04
CA VAL A 257 -12.50 -5.68 13.24
C VAL A 257 -13.56 -6.72 12.93
N ALA A 258 -14.45 -7.00 13.88
CA ALA A 258 -15.56 -7.93 13.68
C ALA A 258 -16.55 -7.41 12.61
N ARG A 259 -16.90 -6.12 12.64
CA ARG A 259 -17.70 -5.47 11.58
C ARG A 259 -17.03 -5.53 10.21
N LEU A 260 -15.73 -5.26 10.12
CA LEU A 260 -14.99 -5.33 8.85
C LEU A 260 -14.96 -6.76 8.30
N ARG A 261 -14.70 -7.75 9.16
CA ARG A 261 -14.74 -9.18 8.77
C ARG A 261 -16.13 -9.61 8.31
N LEU A 262 -17.18 -9.13 8.99
CA LEU A 262 -18.56 -9.39 8.61
C LEU A 262 -18.85 -8.82 7.21
N ALA A 263 -18.48 -7.55 6.95
CA ALA A 263 -18.65 -6.91 5.65
C ALA A 263 -17.96 -7.71 4.53
N LEU A 264 -16.68 -8.05 4.72
CA LEU A 264 -15.89 -8.81 3.76
C LEU A 264 -16.45 -10.21 3.50
N ARG A 265 -16.88 -10.94 4.55
CA ARG A 265 -17.48 -12.28 4.43
C ARG A 265 -18.84 -12.26 3.76
N ALA A 266 -19.66 -11.24 4.01
CA ALA A 266 -20.97 -11.08 3.40
C ALA A 266 -20.91 -10.48 1.98
N GLY A 267 -19.73 -10.05 1.51
CA GLY A 267 -19.59 -9.37 0.22
C GLY A 267 -20.23 -7.97 0.21
N LEU A 268 -20.29 -7.31 1.37
CA LEU A 268 -20.88 -5.99 1.56
C LEU A 268 -19.79 -4.94 1.82
N THR A 269 -20.07 -3.68 1.47
CA THR A 269 -19.20 -2.58 1.88
C THR A 269 -19.40 -2.26 3.37
N PRO A 270 -18.38 -1.78 4.10
CA PRO A 270 -18.56 -1.37 5.50
C PRO A 270 -19.66 -0.32 5.68
N LEU A 271 -19.77 0.61 4.72
CA LEU A 271 -20.80 1.66 4.71
C LEU A 271 -22.22 1.06 4.63
N ALA A 272 -22.42 -0.04 3.89
CA ALA A 272 -23.72 -0.70 3.80
C ALA A 272 -24.19 -1.30 5.14
N LEU A 273 -23.27 -1.62 6.06
CA LEU A 273 -23.64 -2.07 7.41
C LEU A 273 -24.05 -0.91 8.33
N GLU A 274 -23.73 0.34 7.98
CA GLU A 274 -24.16 1.53 8.72
C GLU A 274 -25.62 1.92 8.40
N HIS A 275 -26.13 1.45 7.26
CA HIS A 275 -27.49 1.71 6.75
C HIS A 275 -28.25 0.41 6.51
N PRO A 276 -28.65 -0.33 7.57
CA PRO A 276 -29.32 -1.62 7.45
C PRO A 276 -30.70 -1.54 6.78
N ASP A 277 -31.29 -0.36 6.69
CA ASP A 277 -32.54 -0.05 5.99
C ASP A 277 -32.40 -0.08 4.47
N GLU A 278 -31.20 0.10 3.93
CA GLU A 278 -30.92 0.00 2.50
C GLU A 278 -30.61 -1.44 2.05
N LEU A 279 -30.50 -2.38 2.99
CA LEU A 279 -30.16 -3.77 2.71
C LEU A 279 -31.39 -4.57 2.27
N GLY A 280 -31.28 -5.25 1.14
CA GLY A 280 -32.30 -6.21 0.70
C GLY A 280 -32.28 -7.50 1.54
N ALA A 281 -33.40 -8.24 1.52
CA ALA A 281 -33.56 -9.50 2.26
C ALA A 281 -32.44 -10.53 2.00
N GLU A 282 -31.90 -10.58 0.77
CA GLU A 282 -30.75 -11.44 0.44
C GLU A 282 -29.49 -11.07 1.23
N ALA A 283 -29.22 -9.77 1.41
CA ALA A 283 -28.07 -9.29 2.18
C ALA A 283 -28.20 -9.67 3.66
N VAL A 284 -29.41 -9.64 4.22
CA VAL A 284 -29.68 -10.07 5.60
C VAL A 284 -29.32 -11.56 5.78
N VAL A 285 -29.63 -12.41 4.80
CA VAL A 285 -29.28 -13.84 4.81
C VAL A 285 -27.75 -14.04 4.76
N LEU A 286 -27.03 -13.22 4.00
CA LEU A 286 -25.57 -13.26 3.93
C LEU A 286 -24.93 -12.80 5.26
N ILE A 287 -25.46 -11.72 5.86
CA ILE A 287 -25.04 -11.22 7.17
C ILE A 287 -25.24 -12.28 8.25
N GLU A 288 -26.42 -12.92 8.29
CA GLU A 288 -26.70 -14.01 9.23
C GLU A 288 -25.69 -15.17 9.11
N THR A 289 -25.34 -15.53 7.88
CA THR A 289 -24.39 -16.63 7.60
C THR A 289 -22.99 -16.25 8.04
N ALA A 290 -22.52 -15.06 7.65
CA ALA A 290 -21.20 -14.56 8.00
C ALA A 290 -21.04 -14.36 9.53
N ALA A 291 -22.08 -13.88 10.23
CA ALA A 291 -22.04 -13.73 11.68
C ALA A 291 -22.03 -15.08 12.42
N ALA A 292 -22.79 -16.07 11.94
CA ALA A 292 -22.75 -17.43 12.47
C ALA A 292 -21.34 -18.03 12.37
N ASP A 293 -20.70 -17.89 11.20
CA ASP A 293 -19.32 -18.33 10.95
C ASP A 293 -18.32 -17.63 11.87
N ILE A 294 -18.41 -16.30 12.03
CA ILE A 294 -17.49 -15.50 12.86
C ILE A 294 -17.61 -15.89 14.34
N LEU A 295 -18.83 -16.14 14.83
CA LEU A 295 -19.09 -16.52 16.21
C LEU A 295 -18.88 -18.02 16.47
N GLY A 296 -18.67 -18.84 15.42
CA GLY A 296 -18.57 -20.30 15.54
C GLY A 296 -19.88 -20.93 16.00
N LEU A 297 -21.03 -20.34 15.66
CA LEU A 297 -22.36 -20.80 16.05
C LEU A 297 -23.09 -21.43 14.87
N GLU A 298 -23.92 -22.43 15.14
CA GLU A 298 -24.88 -22.87 14.14
C GLU A 298 -25.94 -21.79 13.88
N ARG A 299 -26.41 -21.67 12.64
CA ARG A 299 -27.40 -20.67 12.24
C ARG A 299 -28.72 -20.78 13.02
N ALA A 300 -29.12 -22.01 13.37
CA ALA A 300 -30.30 -22.25 14.20
C ALA A 300 -30.10 -21.74 15.64
N ALA A 301 -28.88 -21.87 16.20
CA ALA A 301 -28.54 -21.34 17.51
C ALA A 301 -28.51 -19.80 17.50
N LEU A 302 -27.93 -19.20 16.46
CA LEU A 302 -27.92 -17.75 16.26
C LEU A 302 -29.35 -17.18 16.24
N ARG A 303 -30.27 -17.82 15.53
CA ARG A 303 -31.68 -17.40 15.47
C ARG A 303 -32.45 -17.50 16.79
N ARG A 304 -31.98 -18.31 17.74
CA ARG A 304 -32.59 -18.38 19.09
C ARG A 304 -32.11 -17.24 20.00
N LEU A 305 -30.99 -16.59 19.65
CA LEU A 305 -30.42 -15.47 20.39
C LEU A 305 -30.95 -14.10 19.91
N LEU A 306 -31.59 -14.07 18.74
CA LEU A 306 -32.17 -12.87 18.11
C LEU A 306 -33.66 -12.75 18.42
#